data_AF-A0A6Y2EUK5-F1
#
_entry.id   AF-A0A6Y2EUK5-F1
#
_cell.length_a   1.000
_cell.length_b   1.000
_cell.length_c   1.000
_cell.angle_alpha   90.00
_cell.angle_beta   90.00
_cell.angle_gamma   90.00
#
_symmetry.space_group_name_H-M   'P 1'
#
loop_
_entity.id
_entity.type
_entity.pdbx_description
1 polymer ?
#
loop_
_entity_poly.entity_id
_entity_poly.type
_entity_poly.pdbx_seq_one_letter_code
_entity_poly.pdbx_strand_id
1 'polypeptide(L)'
;ILYIDIDSVVVGDITPLTTMKKITLLNDFSQHGASVAPATGIMFIPAPAKKNVWDEFMKNPEKEINAIRTPPYHGDQGFIGRICQDAERWQNILPGRIISYKANIATPKMIGFNPELYDGTGNGKLPDGVSIVCFHGSPRPWNTALPWVPYFSLKNTIQSKVKQYKLSLR
;
A
#
# COMPACT_ATOMS: atom_id res chain seq x y z
N ILE A 1 -3.99 -8.67 14.66
CA ILE A 1 -3.52 -9.26 13.38
C ILE A 1 -2.88 -8.14 12.58
N LEU A 2 -1.68 -8.34 12.06
CA LEU A 2 -1.10 -7.45 11.04
C LEU A 2 -1.47 -8.03 9.67
N TYR A 3 -2.31 -7.31 8.93
CA TYR A 3 -2.70 -7.64 7.56
C TYR A 3 -1.82 -6.85 6.59
N ILE A 4 -1.38 -7.51 5.52
CA ILE A 4 -0.50 -6.95 4.48
C ILE A 4 -0.99 -7.46 3.12
N ASP A 5 -1.23 -6.56 2.18
CA ASP A 5 -1.53 -6.92 0.80
C ASP A 5 -0.34 -7.65 0.14
N ILE A 6 -0.67 -8.62 -0.71
CA ILE A 6 0.31 -9.48 -1.40
C ILE A 6 1.22 -8.73 -2.38
N ASP A 7 0.89 -7.49 -2.72
CA ASP A 7 1.71 -6.59 -3.54
C ASP A 7 2.57 -5.63 -2.69
N SER A 8 2.82 -5.96 -1.43
CA SER A 8 3.76 -5.24 -0.58
C SER A 8 5.06 -6.04 -0.37
N VAL A 9 6.15 -5.34 -0.10
CA VAL A 9 7.46 -5.94 0.21
C VAL A 9 7.90 -5.47 1.59
N VAL A 10 8.18 -6.43 2.48
CA VAL A 10 8.82 -6.17 3.78
C VAL A 10 10.33 -6.04 3.55
N VAL A 11 10.89 -4.90 3.92
CA VAL A 11 12.30 -4.53 3.66
C VAL A 11 13.08 -4.20 4.93
N GLY A 12 12.41 -4.15 6.08
CA GLY A 12 13.00 -3.82 7.37
C GLY A 12 12.22 -4.40 8.54
N ASP A 13 12.57 -3.97 9.75
CA ASP A 13 11.92 -4.45 10.98
C ASP A 13 10.45 -4.00 11.03
N ILE A 14 9.55 -4.97 11.24
CA ILE A 14 8.11 -4.77 11.36
C ILE A 14 7.62 -4.87 12.81
N THR A 15 8.49 -5.15 13.78
CA THR A 15 8.12 -5.26 15.20
C THR A 15 7.29 -4.07 15.69
N PRO A 16 7.64 -2.80 15.38
CA PRO A 16 6.84 -1.64 15.79
C PRO A 16 5.40 -1.65 15.25
N LEU A 17 5.12 -2.33 14.13
CA LEU A 17 3.78 -2.44 13.54
C LEU A 17 2.90 -3.46 14.27
N THR A 18 3.48 -4.29 15.14
CA THR A 18 2.78 -5.40 15.82
C THR A 18 2.27 -5.05 17.21
N THR A 19 2.68 -3.89 17.76
CA THR A 19 2.40 -3.48 19.15
C THR A 19 1.18 -2.56 19.28
N MET A 20 0.43 -2.35 18.19
CA MET A 20 -0.73 -1.47 18.20
C MET A 20 -1.88 -2.05 19.04
N LYS A 21 -2.76 -1.18 19.53
CA LYS A 21 -3.95 -1.57 20.31
C LYS A 21 -5.25 -1.20 19.62
N LYS A 22 -5.26 -0.11 18.87
CA LYS A 22 -6.39 0.34 18.06
C LYS A 22 -6.28 -0.21 16.64
N ILE A 23 -7.39 -0.19 15.92
CA ILE A 23 -7.33 -0.44 14.49
C ILE A 23 -6.52 0.67 13.82
N THR A 24 -5.58 0.29 12.97
CA THR A 24 -4.67 1.21 12.30
C THR A 24 -4.69 0.91 10.80
N LEU A 25 -4.97 1.95 10.01
CA LEU A 25 -5.08 1.88 8.56
C LEU A 25 -3.98 2.73 7.91
N LEU A 26 -3.77 2.58 6.61
CA LEU A 26 -2.98 3.52 5.83
C LEU A 26 -3.78 4.79 5.54
N ASN A 27 -3.09 5.86 5.22
CA ASN A 27 -3.59 6.92 4.35
C ASN A 27 -3.52 6.43 2.90
N ASP A 28 -4.51 6.81 2.09
CA ASP A 28 -4.43 6.66 0.64
C ASP A 28 -3.25 7.49 0.11
N PHE A 29 -2.26 6.82 -0.48
CA PHE A 29 -1.04 7.45 -0.98
C PHE A 29 -1.28 8.41 -2.16
N SER A 30 -2.46 8.36 -2.79
CA SER A 30 -2.83 9.26 -3.88
C SER A 30 -3.43 10.58 -3.43
N GLN A 31 -3.67 10.74 -2.13
CA GLN A 31 -4.32 11.92 -1.58
C GLN A 31 -3.38 12.69 -0.65
N HIS A 32 -3.50 14.01 -0.72
CA HIS A 32 -2.73 14.94 0.09
C HIS A 32 -3.68 15.90 0.81
N GLY A 33 -3.26 16.40 1.98
CA GLY A 33 -4.01 17.39 2.76
C GLY A 33 -4.60 16.84 4.05
N ALA A 34 -5.52 17.61 4.66
CA ALA A 34 -6.02 17.36 6.02
C ALA A 34 -7.05 16.22 6.14
N SER A 35 -7.67 15.80 5.03
CA SER A 35 -8.74 14.79 5.00
C SER A 35 -8.44 13.69 4.00
N VAL A 36 -7.39 12.91 4.25
CA VAL A 36 -6.98 11.79 3.41
C VAL A 36 -7.84 10.56 3.70
N ALA A 37 -8.40 9.95 2.65
CA ALA A 37 -9.15 8.71 2.79
C ALA A 37 -8.27 7.59 3.40
N PRO A 38 -8.85 6.66 4.19
CA PRO A 38 -8.14 5.49 4.65
C PRO A 38 -7.78 4.57 3.47
N ALA A 39 -6.74 3.77 3.63
CA ALA A 39 -6.38 2.66 2.77
C ALA A 39 -6.10 1.39 3.59
N THR A 40 -6.40 0.24 3.00
CA THR A 40 -6.46 -1.06 3.70
C THR A 40 -5.34 -2.02 3.32
N GLY A 41 -4.41 -1.61 2.47
CA GLY A 41 -3.31 -2.48 2.04
C GLY A 41 -2.34 -2.87 3.16
N ILE A 42 -2.29 -2.14 4.26
CA ILE A 42 -1.62 -2.53 5.51
C ILE A 42 -2.51 -2.15 6.68
N MET A 43 -2.92 -3.13 7.49
CA MET A 43 -3.79 -2.88 8.64
C MET A 43 -3.29 -3.57 9.89
N PHE A 44 -3.40 -2.89 11.03
CA PHE A 44 -3.45 -3.58 12.31
C PHE A 44 -4.91 -3.76 12.73
N ILE A 45 -5.32 -5.00 12.94
CA ILE A 45 -6.70 -5.38 13.24
C ILE A 45 -6.74 -6.02 14.63
N PRO A 46 -7.17 -5.30 15.69
CA PRO A 46 -7.42 -5.88 16.99
C PRO A 46 -8.71 -6.73 16.96
N ALA A 47 -8.81 -7.72 17.86
CA ALA A 47 -9.94 -8.65 17.87
C ALA A 47 -11.32 -7.97 17.97
N PRO A 48 -11.54 -6.92 18.81
CA PRO A 48 -12.82 -6.22 18.86
C PRO A 48 -13.22 -5.57 17.52
N ALA A 49 -12.27 -4.92 16.84
CA ALA A 49 -12.54 -4.28 15.55
C ALA A 49 -12.89 -5.31 14.47
N LYS A 50 -12.22 -6.47 14.47
CA LYS A 50 -12.52 -7.58 13.54
C LYS A 50 -13.99 -8.01 13.64
N LYS A 51 -14.52 -8.15 14.86
CA LYS A 51 -15.91 -8.57 15.08
C LYS A 51 -16.89 -7.55 14.48
N ASN A 52 -16.68 -6.26 14.77
CA ASN A 52 -17.57 -5.20 14.28
C ASN A 52 -17.61 -5.15 12.75
N VAL A 53 -16.44 -5.19 12.09
CA VAL A 53 -16.37 -5.20 10.62
C VAL A 53 -17.06 -6.43 10.03
N TRP A 54 -16.86 -7.60 10.65
CA TRP A 54 -17.48 -8.85 10.22
C TRP A 54 -19.01 -8.81 10.37
N ASP A 55 -19.52 -8.38 11.52
CA ASP A 55 -20.96 -8.30 11.78
C ASP A 55 -21.63 -7.33 10.80
N GLU A 56 -21.03 -6.17 10.54
CA GLU A 56 -21.53 -5.20 9.55
C GLU A 56 -21.56 -5.79 8.13
N PHE A 57 -20.50 -6.52 7.73
CA PHE A 57 -20.44 -7.15 6.42
C PHE A 57 -21.53 -8.20 6.25
N MET A 58 -21.74 -9.01 7.30
CA MET A 58 -22.73 -10.09 7.30
C MET A 58 -24.18 -9.62 7.28
N LYS A 59 -24.48 -8.34 7.51
CA LYS A 59 -25.84 -7.80 7.35
C LYS A 59 -26.33 -7.91 5.91
N ASN A 60 -25.46 -7.68 4.93
CA ASN A 60 -25.77 -7.85 3.51
C ASN A 60 -24.48 -7.93 2.65
N PRO A 61 -23.79 -9.08 2.63
CA PRO A 61 -22.55 -9.25 1.88
C PRO A 61 -22.71 -8.98 0.38
N GLU A 62 -23.83 -9.42 -0.20
CA GLU A 62 -24.12 -9.27 -1.63
C GLU A 62 -24.19 -7.79 -2.03
N LYS A 63 -24.89 -6.97 -1.22
CA LYS A 63 -24.93 -5.52 -1.45
C LYS A 63 -23.55 -4.89 -1.39
N GLU A 64 -22.72 -5.30 -0.42
CA GLU A 64 -21.38 -4.72 -0.25
C GLU A 64 -20.43 -5.13 -1.37
N ILE A 65 -20.50 -6.38 -1.84
CA ILE A 65 -19.69 -6.91 -2.96
C ILE A 65 -20.12 -6.26 -4.29
N ASN A 66 -21.42 -6.12 -4.53
CA ASN A 66 -21.96 -5.60 -5.79
C ASN A 66 -22.04 -4.07 -5.84
N ALA A 67 -21.73 -3.36 -4.75
CA ALA A 67 -21.79 -1.92 -4.70
C ALA A 67 -20.73 -1.29 -5.63
N ILE A 68 -21.19 -0.58 -6.66
CA ILE A 68 -20.33 0.25 -7.49
C ILE A 68 -20.00 1.52 -6.72
N ARG A 69 -18.73 1.68 -6.34
CA ARG A 69 -18.22 2.84 -5.61
C ARG A 69 -17.02 3.41 -6.36
N THR A 70 -16.88 4.73 -6.32
CA THR A 70 -15.75 5.42 -6.95
C THR A 70 -14.56 5.51 -6.00
N PRO A 71 -13.32 5.54 -6.52
CA PRO A 71 -12.18 5.95 -5.73
C PRO A 71 -12.43 7.29 -5.02
N PRO A 72 -11.92 7.46 -3.78
CA PRO A 72 -11.08 6.51 -3.05
C PRO A 72 -11.87 5.49 -2.21
N TYR A 73 -13.20 5.51 -2.22
CA TYR A 73 -14.05 4.73 -1.31
C TYR A 73 -14.59 3.43 -1.93
N HIS A 74 -13.77 2.77 -2.75
CA HIS A 74 -14.13 1.54 -3.44
C HIS A 74 -13.60 0.30 -2.72
N GLY A 75 -14.18 -0.85 -3.02
CA GLY A 75 -13.77 -2.14 -2.45
C GLY A 75 -13.80 -2.20 -0.92
N ASP A 76 -12.87 -2.96 -0.36
CA ASP A 76 -12.68 -3.12 1.07
C ASP A 76 -12.21 -1.83 1.74
N GLN A 77 -11.38 -1.01 1.07
CA GLN A 77 -10.95 0.30 1.55
C GLN A 77 -12.13 1.19 1.92
N GLY A 78 -13.10 1.32 1.02
CA GLY A 78 -14.32 2.09 1.26
C GLY A 78 -15.19 1.50 2.37
N PHE A 79 -15.37 0.19 2.37
CA PHE A 79 -16.21 -0.50 3.35
C PHE A 79 -15.64 -0.42 4.77
N ILE A 80 -14.38 -0.82 4.95
CA ILE A 80 -13.70 -0.80 6.25
C ILE A 80 -13.51 0.64 6.72
N GLY A 81 -13.11 1.55 5.83
CA GLY A 81 -12.95 2.97 6.15
C GLY A 81 -14.22 3.62 6.69
N ARG A 82 -15.40 3.23 6.18
CA ARG A 82 -16.70 3.71 6.67
C ARG A 82 -17.03 3.22 8.08
N ILE A 83 -16.62 2.01 8.43
CA ILE A 83 -16.91 1.39 9.74
C ILE A 83 -15.89 1.86 10.79
N CYS A 84 -14.62 1.98 10.39
CA CYS A 84 -13.50 2.28 11.26
C CYS A 84 -13.05 3.73 11.10
N GLN A 85 -13.97 4.68 11.26
CA GLN A 85 -13.71 6.11 11.05
C GLN A 85 -12.69 6.67 12.07
N ASP A 86 -12.67 6.10 13.27
CA ASP A 86 -11.77 6.44 14.37
C ASP A 86 -10.43 5.69 14.33
N ALA A 87 -10.17 4.92 13.27
CA ALA A 87 -8.92 4.21 13.12
C ALA A 87 -7.72 5.16 13.13
N GLU A 88 -6.63 4.72 13.72
CA GLU A 88 -5.37 5.44 13.63
C GLU A 88 -4.78 5.31 12.21
N ARG A 89 -3.79 6.15 11.89
CA ARG A 89 -3.11 6.14 10.60
C ARG A 89 -1.64 5.86 10.76
N TRP A 90 -1.12 4.90 9.98
CA TRP A 90 0.30 4.54 10.01
C TRP A 90 1.21 5.73 9.76
N GLN A 91 0.86 6.59 8.81
CA GLN A 91 1.62 7.79 8.47
C GLN A 91 1.71 8.80 9.62
N ASN A 92 0.77 8.76 10.58
CA ASN A 92 0.79 9.65 11.73
C ASN A 92 1.57 9.05 12.92
N ILE A 93 1.48 7.73 13.12
CA ILE A 93 2.11 7.06 14.27
C ILE A 93 3.57 6.69 13.98
N LEU A 94 3.83 6.20 12.77
CA LEU A 94 5.13 5.68 12.33
C LEU A 94 5.50 6.30 10.97
N PRO A 95 5.73 7.62 10.93
CA PRO A 95 5.99 8.33 9.67
C PRO A 95 7.21 7.74 8.95
N GLY A 96 7.07 7.54 7.64
CA GLY A 96 8.13 6.99 6.77
C GLY A 96 8.40 5.50 6.91
N ARG A 97 7.77 4.77 7.85
CA ARG A 97 7.97 3.32 8.00
C ARG A 97 7.26 2.50 6.92
N ILE A 98 6.12 2.99 6.44
CA ILE A 98 5.39 2.39 5.32
C ILE A 98 5.26 3.44 4.22
N ILE A 99 5.78 3.10 3.04
CA ILE A 99 5.84 4.01 1.90
C ILE A 99 5.26 3.38 0.63
N SER A 100 4.94 4.23 -0.34
CA SER A 100 4.47 3.84 -1.67
C SER A 100 5.65 3.80 -2.64
N TYR A 101 5.79 2.70 -3.39
CA TYR A 101 6.80 2.61 -4.46
C TYR A 101 6.66 3.77 -5.45
N LYS A 102 5.43 4.09 -5.88
CA LYS A 102 5.19 5.11 -6.92
C LYS A 102 5.43 6.53 -6.44
N ALA A 103 5.11 6.79 -5.17
CA ALA A 103 5.18 8.12 -4.60
C ALA A 103 6.61 8.45 -4.15
N ASN A 104 7.26 7.50 -3.46
CA ASN A 104 8.45 7.78 -2.67
C ASN A 104 9.74 7.16 -3.26
N ILE A 105 9.66 6.32 -4.30
CA ILE A 105 10.83 5.64 -4.89
C ILE A 105 10.93 5.88 -6.39
N ALA A 106 9.84 5.63 -7.13
CA ALA A 106 9.85 5.64 -8.59
C ALA A 106 10.26 7.02 -9.14
N THR A 107 11.10 7.00 -10.18
CA THR A 107 11.51 8.18 -10.95
C THR A 107 10.92 8.14 -12.36
N PRO A 108 10.91 9.24 -13.14
CA PRO A 108 10.40 9.24 -14.50
C PRO A 108 10.95 8.14 -15.43
N LYS A 109 12.13 7.60 -15.11
CA LYS A 109 12.80 6.52 -15.88
C LYS A 109 12.49 5.12 -15.35
N MET A 110 11.56 4.97 -14.41
CA MET A 110 11.21 3.70 -13.77
C MET A 110 9.81 3.25 -14.12
N ILE A 111 9.63 1.93 -14.22
CA ILE A 111 8.32 1.32 -14.45
C ILE A 111 7.36 1.75 -13.34
N GLY A 112 6.18 2.24 -13.71
CA GLY A 112 5.14 2.57 -12.75
C GLY A 112 5.21 3.97 -12.15
N PHE A 113 6.19 4.78 -12.57
CA PHE A 113 6.19 6.19 -12.23
C PHE A 113 4.86 6.84 -12.61
N ASN A 114 4.28 7.57 -11.66
CA ASN A 114 3.10 8.37 -11.87
C ASN A 114 3.38 9.78 -11.35
N PRO A 115 3.42 10.81 -12.21
CA PRO A 115 3.67 12.18 -11.78
C PRO A 115 2.62 12.71 -10.80
N GLU A 116 1.38 12.19 -10.83
CA GLU A 116 0.31 12.60 -9.90
C GLU A 116 0.52 12.07 -8.48
N LEU A 117 1.27 10.98 -8.33
CA LEU A 117 1.57 10.38 -7.02
C LEU A 117 2.93 10.80 -6.48
N TYR A 118 3.77 11.39 -7.32
CA TYR A 118 5.14 11.72 -7.00
C TYR A 118 5.18 12.85 -5.97
N ASP A 119 5.81 12.60 -4.82
CA ASP A 119 5.87 13.56 -3.71
C ASP A 119 7.09 14.49 -3.76
N GLY A 120 7.91 14.40 -4.82
CA GLY A 120 9.13 15.19 -4.95
C GLY A 120 10.40 14.53 -4.38
N THR A 121 10.29 13.39 -3.69
CA THR A 121 11.41 12.79 -2.94
C THR A 121 12.01 11.55 -3.61
N GLY A 122 11.28 10.90 -4.51
CA GLY A 122 11.70 9.66 -5.17
C GLY A 122 12.99 9.83 -6.00
N ASN A 123 14.01 9.03 -5.66
CA ASN A 123 15.32 9.04 -6.31
C ASN A 123 15.74 7.66 -6.86
N GLY A 124 14.81 6.71 -6.91
CA GLY A 124 15.02 5.36 -7.40
C GLY A 124 15.70 4.41 -6.41
N LYS A 125 16.00 4.86 -5.19
CA LYS A 125 16.59 4.06 -4.12
C LYS A 125 15.56 3.77 -3.02
N LEU A 126 15.77 2.68 -2.31
CA LEU A 126 15.02 2.39 -1.09
C LEU A 126 15.51 3.34 0.02
N PRO A 127 14.65 4.16 0.63
CA PRO A 127 15.05 5.01 1.76
C PRO A 127 15.39 4.20 3.00
N ASP A 128 16.32 4.71 3.82
CA ASP A 128 16.69 4.09 5.08
C ASP A 128 15.53 4.11 6.09
N GLY A 129 15.48 3.10 6.96
CA GLY A 129 14.50 3.01 8.05
C GLY A 129 13.09 2.61 7.61
N VAL A 130 12.84 2.38 6.32
CA VAL A 130 11.58 1.84 5.79
C VAL A 130 11.40 0.39 6.26
N SER A 131 10.18 0.06 6.68
CA SER A 131 9.80 -1.30 7.07
C SER A 131 9.08 -2.03 5.93
N ILE A 132 8.17 -1.33 5.23
CA ILE A 132 7.33 -1.91 4.18
C ILE A 132 7.20 -0.94 2.99
N VAL A 133 7.29 -1.47 1.77
CA VAL A 133 6.98 -0.76 0.53
C VAL A 133 5.74 -1.35 -0.12
N CYS A 134 4.70 -0.54 -0.30
CA CYS A 134 3.47 -0.93 -0.99
C CYS A 134 3.57 -0.69 -2.51
N PHE A 135 3.25 -1.72 -3.31
CA PHE A 135 3.14 -1.61 -4.77
C PHE A 135 1.68 -1.62 -5.22
N HIS A 136 0.91 -0.62 -4.75
CA HIS A 136 -0.51 -0.52 -5.07
C HIS A 136 -0.76 -0.41 -6.58
N GLY A 137 -1.67 -1.26 -7.06
CA GLY A 137 -2.01 -1.39 -8.48
C GLY A 137 -0.87 -1.98 -9.31
N SER A 138 -0.60 -1.39 -10.49
CA SER A 138 0.53 -1.77 -11.34
C SER A 138 1.68 -0.76 -11.22
N PRO A 139 2.95 -1.20 -11.14
CA PRO A 139 3.44 -2.57 -11.27
C PRO A 139 3.34 -3.38 -9.98
N ARG A 140 3.20 -4.71 -10.09
CA ARG A 140 3.49 -5.63 -8.99
C ARG A 140 4.99 -5.62 -8.64
N PRO A 141 5.41 -6.01 -7.41
CA PRO A 141 6.81 -5.90 -6.99
C PRO A 141 7.79 -6.55 -7.97
N TRP A 142 7.53 -7.81 -8.32
CA TRP A 142 8.38 -8.61 -9.23
C TRP A 142 8.46 -8.06 -10.66
N ASN A 143 7.63 -7.09 -11.03
CA ASN A 143 7.68 -6.45 -12.33
C ASN A 143 8.72 -5.33 -12.42
N THR A 144 9.38 -4.95 -11.32
CA THR A 144 10.32 -3.81 -11.27
C THR A 144 11.79 -4.18 -11.42
N ALA A 145 12.15 -5.45 -11.17
CA ALA A 145 13.54 -5.93 -11.14
C ALA A 145 14.46 -5.15 -10.17
N LEU A 146 13.90 -4.51 -9.14
CA LEU A 146 14.68 -3.84 -8.11
C LEU A 146 15.46 -4.88 -7.27
N PRO A 147 16.71 -4.60 -6.89
CA PRO A 147 17.58 -5.58 -6.24
C PRO A 147 17.09 -6.01 -4.85
N TRP A 148 16.32 -5.16 -4.17
CA TRP A 148 15.75 -5.43 -2.85
C TRP A 148 14.37 -6.10 -2.90
N VAL A 149 13.77 -6.25 -4.09
CA VAL A 149 12.51 -6.98 -4.23
C VAL A 149 12.82 -8.48 -4.25
N PRO A 150 12.12 -9.31 -3.45
CA PRO A 150 12.30 -10.75 -3.47
C PRO A 150 12.14 -11.34 -4.87
N TYR A 151 13.01 -12.29 -5.20
CA TYR A 151 12.95 -13.00 -6.47
C TYR A 151 11.64 -13.80 -6.58
N PHE A 152 10.97 -13.66 -7.72
CA PHE A 152 9.75 -14.42 -8.03
C PHE A 152 10.00 -15.51 -9.09
N SER A 153 10.54 -15.14 -10.27
CA SER A 153 10.99 -16.11 -11.28
C SER A 153 11.94 -15.49 -12.30
N LEU A 154 12.79 -16.33 -12.91
CA LEU A 154 13.81 -15.90 -13.89
C LEU A 154 13.18 -15.22 -15.09
N LYS A 155 12.07 -15.78 -15.59
CA LYS A 155 11.30 -15.21 -16.70
C LYS A 155 10.84 -13.78 -16.38
N ASN A 156 10.23 -13.56 -15.20
CA ASN A 156 9.78 -12.24 -14.79
C ASN A 156 10.96 -11.29 -14.61
N THR A 157 12.03 -11.72 -13.95
CA THR A 157 13.23 -10.91 -13.76
C THR A 157 13.82 -10.44 -15.09
N ILE A 158 13.96 -11.32 -16.08
CA ILE A 158 14.47 -10.96 -17.42
C ILE A 158 13.53 -9.97 -18.10
N GLN A 159 12.23 -10.26 -18.13
CA GLN A 159 11.23 -9.39 -18.76
C GLN A 159 11.23 -7.97 -18.15
N SER A 160 11.29 -7.88 -16.82
CA SER A 160 11.35 -6.63 -16.09
C SER A 160 12.63 -5.86 -16.34
N LYS A 161 13.80 -6.52 -16.33
CA LYS A 161 15.08 -5.87 -16.66
C LYS A 161 15.07 -5.28 -18.06
N VAL A 162 14.56 -6.02 -19.05
CA VAL A 162 14.43 -5.53 -20.44
C VAL A 162 13.50 -4.31 -20.51
N LYS A 163 12.35 -4.36 -19.82
CA LYS A 163 11.39 -3.24 -19.80
C LYS A 163 12.00 -1.99 -19.13
N GLN A 164 12.68 -2.18 -18.01
CA GLN A 164 13.34 -1.12 -17.26
C GLN A 164 14.48 -0.48 -18.09
N TYR A 165 15.28 -1.29 -18.78
CA TYR A 165 16.33 -0.81 -19.68
C TYR A 165 15.76 0.05 -20.81
N LYS A 166 14.69 -0.42 -21.49
CA LYS A 166 14.02 0.36 -22.54
C LYS A 166 13.49 1.71 -22.05
N LEU A 167 12.99 1.78 -20.81
CA LEU A 167 12.54 3.04 -20.21
C LEU A 167 13.71 3.98 -19.88
N SER A 168 14.84 3.45 -19.42
CA SER A 168 16.01 4.27 -19.07
C SER A 168 16.66 4.99 -20.26
N LEU A 169 16.45 4.46 -21.47
CA LEU A 169 16.92 5.04 -22.74
C LEU A 169 16.04 6.20 -23.25
N ARG A 170 14.86 6.41 -22.65
CA ARG A 170 14.00 7.56 -22.91
C ARG A 170 14.40 8.73 -22.00
#